data_AF-A0A949U4A9-F1
#
_entry.id   AF-A0A949U4A9-F1
#
_cell.length_a   1.000
_cell.length_b   1.000
_cell.length_c   1.000
_cell.angle_alpha   90.00
_cell.angle_beta   90.00
_cell.angle_gamma   90.00
#
_symmetry.space_group_name_H-M   'P 1'
#
loop_
_entity.id
_entity.type
_entity.pdbx_description
1 polymer ?
#
loop_
_entity_poly.entity_id
_entity_poly.type
_entity_poly.pdbx_seq_one_letter_code
_entity_poly.pdbx_strand_id
1 'polypeptide(L)'
;MAQFKDDTLLEAQRSKLKPPPMFKVMLLNDDYTPMEFVVVVLQKFFAMTRERATQIMLKVHREGIGVCGVYPRDVAYTKVEQVAAYSRKHQHPLQCVMEET
;
A
#
# COMPACT_ATOMS: atom_id res chain seq x y z
N MET A 1 23.53 -13.26 -61.49
CA MET A 1 22.36 -13.64 -60.67
C MET A 1 22.57 -13.02 -59.30
N ALA A 2 21.70 -12.10 -58.88
CA ALA A 2 21.85 -11.34 -57.65
C ALA A 2 21.65 -12.24 -56.42
N GLN A 3 22.62 -12.23 -55.51
CA GLN A 3 22.48 -12.84 -54.18
C GLN A 3 21.62 -11.92 -53.31
N PHE A 4 20.41 -12.36 -52.99
CA PHE A 4 19.61 -11.73 -51.95
C PHE A 4 20.14 -12.18 -50.58
N LYS A 5 20.79 -11.27 -49.86
CA LYS A 5 21.06 -11.42 -48.43
C LYS A 5 19.79 -11.10 -47.67
N ASP A 6 19.13 -12.13 -47.18
CA ASP A 6 18.07 -12.01 -46.19
C ASP A 6 18.72 -11.70 -44.84
N ASP A 7 18.80 -10.41 -44.51
CA ASP A 7 19.44 -9.88 -43.30
C ASP A 7 18.39 -9.32 -42.32
N THR A 8 17.25 -10.01 -42.21
CA THR A 8 16.23 -9.67 -41.20
C THR A 8 16.36 -10.51 -39.93
N LEU A 9 17.47 -10.33 -39.22
CA LEU A 9 17.57 -10.67 -37.79
C LEU A 9 17.15 -9.45 -36.97
N LEU A 10 15.83 -9.27 -36.80
CA LEU A 10 15.29 -8.42 -35.74
C LEU A 10 15.57 -9.11 -34.41
N GLU A 11 16.74 -8.84 -33.82
CA GLU A 11 16.99 -9.16 -32.42
C GLU A 11 15.91 -8.47 -31.58
N ALA A 12 15.02 -9.26 -30.99
CA ALA A 12 14.03 -8.77 -30.06
C ALA A 12 14.76 -8.17 -28.86
N GLN A 13 15.00 -6.85 -28.90
CA GLN A 13 15.47 -6.10 -27.75
C GLN A 13 14.42 -6.28 -26.66
N ARG A 14 14.69 -7.19 -25.72
CA ARG A 14 13.93 -7.28 -24.47
C ARG A 14 14.20 -5.99 -23.71
N SER A 15 13.39 -4.97 -23.95
CA SER A 15 13.39 -3.77 -23.12
C SER A 15 13.19 -4.24 -21.68
N LYS A 16 14.18 -4.01 -20.81
CA LYS A 16 14.05 -4.30 -19.39
C LYS A 16 13.07 -3.29 -18.82
N LEU A 17 11.79 -3.64 -18.78
CA LEU A 17 10.76 -2.83 -18.13
C LEU A 17 11.19 -2.60 -16.68
N LYS A 18 11.22 -1.34 -16.24
CA LYS A 18 11.49 -1.02 -14.84
C LYS A 18 10.39 -1.63 -13.97
N PRO A 19 10.73 -2.22 -12.81
CA PRO A 19 9.71 -2.69 -11.88
C PRO A 19 8.83 -1.51 -11.43
N PRO A 20 7.55 -1.75 -11.13
CA PRO A 20 6.65 -0.69 -10.69
C PRO A 20 7.14 -0.09 -9.36
N PRO A 21 6.96 1.23 -9.16
CA PRO A 21 7.28 1.86 -7.88
C PRO A 21 6.39 1.30 -6.77
N MET A 22 7.00 1.09 -5.60
CA MET A 22 6.34 0.56 -4.41
C MET A 22 6.03 1.69 -3.44
N PHE A 23 4.96 1.52 -2.68
CA PHE A 23 4.44 2.53 -1.76
C PHE A 23 4.17 1.90 -0.39
N LYS A 24 4.66 2.54 0.67
CA LYS A 24 4.24 2.24 2.04
C LYS A 24 2.85 2.80 2.25
N VAL A 25 1.94 2.00 2.80
CA VAL A 25 0.66 2.46 3.34
C VAL A 25 0.77 2.54 4.85
N MET A 26 0.38 3.67 5.42
CA MET A 26 0.59 4.00 6.83
C MET A 26 -0.67 4.57 7.46
N LEU A 27 -0.84 4.36 8.76
CA LEU A 27 -1.82 5.05 9.58
C LEU A 27 -1.14 6.13 10.43
N LEU A 28 -1.80 7.26 10.59
CA LEU A 28 -1.35 8.36 11.44
C LEU A 28 -2.16 8.36 12.74
N ASN A 29 -1.48 8.72 13.84
CA ASN A 29 -2.12 8.84 15.14
C ASN A 29 -3.05 10.05 15.21
N ASP A 30 -4.10 9.91 16.02
CA ASP A 30 -5.02 10.98 16.39
C ASP A 30 -5.61 10.67 17.78
N ASP A 31 -6.19 11.68 18.43
CA ASP A 31 -6.66 11.56 19.82
C ASP A 31 -8.11 11.06 19.96
N TYR A 32 -8.80 10.75 18.86
CA TYR A 32 -10.25 10.51 18.84
C TYR A 32 -10.65 9.12 18.32
N THR A 33 -9.81 8.47 17.53
CA THR A 33 -10.07 7.14 16.98
C THR A 33 -9.84 6.06 18.05
N PRO A 34 -10.83 5.22 18.39
CA PRO A 34 -10.66 4.15 19.37
C PRO A 34 -9.60 3.13 18.95
N MET A 35 -8.80 2.63 19.91
CA MET A 35 -7.77 1.62 19.64
C MET A 35 -8.33 0.35 18.97
N GLU A 36 -9.48 -0.16 19.43
CA GLU A 36 -10.13 -1.32 18.82
C GLU A 36 -10.59 -1.06 17.38
N PHE A 37 -10.97 0.18 17.04
CA PHE A 37 -11.32 0.53 15.67
C PHE A 37 -10.10 0.39 14.75
N VAL A 38 -8.93 0.87 15.19
CA VAL A 38 -7.67 0.73 14.45
C VAL A 38 -7.32 -0.76 14.24
N VAL A 39 -7.49 -1.60 15.27
CA VAL A 39 -7.27 -3.05 15.15
C VAL A 39 -8.21 -3.65 14.09
N VAL A 40 -9.50 -3.33 14.11
CA VAL A 40 -10.48 -3.79 13.10
C VAL A 40 -10.10 -3.34 11.69
N VAL A 41 -9.65 -2.09 11.51
CA VAL A 41 -9.16 -1.57 10.23
C VAL A 41 -7.98 -2.39 9.72
N LEU A 42 -7.00 -2.67 10.58
CA LEU A 42 -5.81 -3.45 10.24
C LEU A 42 -6.16 -4.90 9.86
N GLN A 43 -7.07 -5.55 10.59
CA GLN A 43 -7.53 -6.89 10.25
C GLN A 43 -8.31 -6.91 8.93
N LYS A 44 -9.23 -5.95 8.73
CA LYS A 44 -10.16 -5.93 7.60
C LYS A 44 -9.48 -5.59 6.27
N PHE A 45 -8.60 -4.58 6.25
CA PHE A 45 -8.05 -4.05 5.00
C PHE A 45 -6.61 -4.50 4.74
N PHE A 46 -5.90 -4.98 5.75
CA PHE A 46 -4.50 -5.44 5.61
C PHE A 46 -4.33 -6.92 5.93
N ALA A 47 -5.42 -7.65 6.18
CA ALA A 47 -5.44 -9.09 6.44
C ALA A 47 -4.48 -9.49 7.58
N MET A 48 -4.34 -8.62 8.58
CA MET A 48 -3.50 -8.89 9.75
C MET A 48 -4.22 -9.81 10.73
N THR A 49 -3.45 -10.66 11.42
CA THR A 49 -3.95 -11.29 12.64
C THR A 49 -4.20 -10.22 13.71
N ARG A 50 -5.01 -10.55 14.72
CA ARG A 50 -5.31 -9.59 15.80
C ARG A 50 -4.03 -9.18 16.53
N GLU A 51 -3.11 -10.11 16.78
CA GLU A 51 -1.86 -9.87 17.49
C GLU A 51 -0.99 -8.86 16.75
N ARG A 52 -0.80 -9.06 15.43
CA ARG A 52 -0.03 -8.13 14.58
C ARG A 52 -0.72 -6.77 14.45
N ALA A 53 -2.05 -6.77 14.31
CA ALA A 53 -2.83 -5.54 14.25
C ALA A 53 -2.68 -4.73 15.55
N THR A 54 -2.76 -5.36 16.72
CA THR A 54 -2.54 -4.71 18.02
C THR A 54 -1.14 -4.14 18.14
N GLN A 55 -0.10 -4.84 17.68
CA GLN A 55 1.26 -4.34 17.69
C GLN A 55 1.42 -3.07 16.83
N ILE A 56 0.85 -3.06 15.62
CA ILE A 56 0.91 -1.89 14.75
C ILE A 56 0.05 -0.75 15.31
N MET A 57 -1.13 -1.03 15.86
CA MET A 57 -1.96 -0.03 16.53
C MET A 57 -1.19 0.65 17.68
N LEU A 58 -0.53 -0.12 18.55
CA LEU A 58 0.29 0.44 19.62
C LEU A 58 1.46 1.27 19.09
N LYS A 59 2.04 0.87 17.95
CA LYS A 59 3.08 1.64 17.27
C LYS A 59 2.55 3.00 16.80
N VAL A 60 1.42 3.01 16.10
CA VAL A 60 0.76 4.26 15.67
C VAL A 60 0.52 5.16 16.89
N HIS A 61 -0.07 4.62 17.95
CA HIS A 61 -0.39 5.38 19.15
C HIS A 61 0.84 6.01 19.84
N ARG A 62 1.97 5.29 19.89
CA ARG A 62 3.17 5.74 20.61
C ARG A 62 4.13 6.57 19.75
N GLU A 63 4.23 6.25 18.46
CA GLU A 63 5.22 6.84 17.54
C GLU A 63 4.60 7.83 16.56
N GLY A 64 3.28 8.02 16.59
CA GLY A 64 2.56 8.93 15.70
C GLY A 64 2.23 8.34 14.33
N ILE A 65 2.92 7.27 13.91
CA ILE A 65 2.75 6.63 12.60
C ILE A 65 3.05 5.12 12.66
N GLY A 66 2.37 4.34 11.83
CA GLY A 66 2.62 2.91 11.69
C GLY A 66 2.45 2.42 10.25
N VAL A 67 3.43 1.67 9.75
CA VAL A 67 3.39 1.05 8.42
C VAL A 67 2.51 -0.19 8.46
N CYS A 68 1.48 -0.20 7.62
CA CYS A 68 0.53 -1.30 7.51
C CYS A 68 0.94 -2.31 6.42
N GLY A 69 1.61 -1.84 5.36
CA GLY A 69 2.11 -2.70 4.29
C GLY A 69 2.79 -1.92 3.17
N VAL A 70 3.39 -2.64 2.23
CA VAL A 70 4.03 -2.07 1.04
C VAL A 70 3.40 -2.70 -0.19
N TYR A 71 2.95 -1.86 -1.13
CA TYR A 71 2.17 -2.29 -2.29
C TYR A 71 2.54 -1.48 -3.55
N PRO A 72 2.25 -1.98 -4.76
CA PRO A 72 2.25 -1.13 -5.96
C PRO A 72 1.25 0.03 -5.81
N ARG A 73 1.51 1.14 -6.51
CA ARG A 73 0.75 2.39 -6.41
C ARG A 73 -0.77 2.22 -6.35
N ASP A 74 -1.35 1.48 -7.28
CA ASP A 74 -2.82 1.38 -7.40
C ASP A 74 -3.45 0.58 -6.25
N VAL A 75 -2.73 -0.43 -5.75
CA VAL A 75 -3.15 -1.22 -4.59
C VAL A 75 -3.02 -0.38 -3.31
N ALA A 76 -1.94 0.39 -3.18
CA ALA A 76 -1.75 1.32 -2.07
C ALA A 76 -2.87 2.38 -2.04
N TYR A 77 -3.14 3.01 -3.19
CA TYR A 77 -4.21 4.00 -3.35
C TYR A 77 -5.58 3.44 -2.97
N THR A 78 -5.92 2.24 -3.48
CA THR A 78 -7.19 1.58 -3.16
C THR A 78 -7.33 1.31 -1.66
N LYS A 79 -6.26 0.86 -0.98
CA LYS A 79 -6.29 0.64 0.47
C LYS A 79 -6.49 1.93 1.25
N VAL A 80 -5.81 3.01 0.87
CA VAL A 80 -5.98 4.33 1.47
C VAL A 80 -7.44 4.80 1.37
N GLU A 81 -8.04 4.73 0.18
CA GLU A 81 -9.44 5.11 -0.05
C GLU A 81 -10.42 4.25 0.75
N GLN A 82 -10.19 2.93 0.80
CA GLN A 82 -11.03 2.00 1.57
C GLN A 82 -11.02 2.32 3.08
N VAL A 83 -9.83 2.55 3.64
CA VAL A 83 -9.69 2.91 5.05
C VAL A 83 -10.33 4.27 5.32
N ALA A 84 -10.04 5.28 4.49
CA ALA A 84 -10.60 6.62 4.66
C ALA A 84 -12.14 6.62 4.58
N ALA A 85 -12.73 5.88 3.63
CA ALA A 85 -14.18 5.74 3.53
C ALA A 85 -14.78 5.02 4.75
N TYR A 86 -14.12 3.98 5.25
CA TYR A 86 -14.56 3.24 6.43
C TYR A 86 -14.50 4.09 7.70
N SER A 87 -13.41 4.85 7.91
CA SER A 87 -13.26 5.81 9.02
C SER A 87 -14.34 6.88 9.00
N ARG A 88 -14.59 7.52 7.84
CA ARG A 88 -15.65 8.52 7.68
C ARG A 88 -17.04 7.94 8.01
N LYS A 89 -17.34 6.73 7.54
CA LYS A 89 -18.63 6.07 7.82
C LYS A 89 -18.85 5.83 9.31
N HIS A 90 -17.78 5.59 10.08
CA HIS A 90 -17.83 5.37 11.53
C HIS A 90 -17.52 6.63 12.34
N GLN A 91 -17.45 7.80 11.69
CA GLN A 91 -17.22 9.09 12.34
C GLN A 91 -15.89 9.17 13.12
N HIS A 92 -14.84 8.51 12.60
CA HIS A 92 -13.49 8.59 13.15
C HIS A 92 -12.57 9.39 12.22
N PRO A 93 -11.70 10.26 12.75
CA PRO A 93 -10.78 11.06 11.94
C PRO A 93 -9.52 10.30 11.48
N LEU A 94 -9.42 8.99 11.74
CA LEU A 94 -8.28 8.15 11.38
C LEU A 94 -7.80 8.38 9.94
N GLN A 95 -6.56 8.85 9.81
CA GLN A 95 -5.93 9.10 8.53
C GLN A 95 -5.09 7.90 8.08
N CYS A 96 -5.24 7.56 6.81
CA CYS A 96 -4.41 6.58 6.10
C CYS A 96 -3.74 7.29 4.92
N VAL A 97 -2.43 7.10 4.77
CA VAL A 97 -1.62 7.77 3.74
C VAL A 97 -0.71 6.76 3.04
N MET A 98 -0.20 7.14 1.87
CA MET A 98 0.82 6.36 1.17
C MET A 98 2.02 7.23 0.75
N GLU A 99 3.22 6.64 0.79
CA GLU A 99 4.49 7.28 0.42
C GLU A 99 5.32 6.33 -0.45
N GLU A 100 5.94 6.85 -1.51
CA GLU A 100 6.83 6.08 -2.38
C GLU A 100 8.08 5.62 -1.61
N THR A 101 8.50 4.37 -1.79
CA THR A 101 9.62 3.76 -1.05
C THR A 101 10.98 4.11 -1.60
#